data_AF-A0A224Y0H7-F1
#
_entry.id   AF-A0A224Y0H7-F1
#
_cell.length_a   1.000
_cell.length_b   1.000
_cell.length_c   1.000
_cell.angle_alpha   90.00
_cell.angle_beta   90.00
_cell.angle_gamma   90.00
#
_symmetry.space_group_name_H-M   'P 1'
#
loop_
_entity.id
_entity.type
_entity.pdbx_description
1 polymer ?
#
loop_
_entity_poly.entity_id
_entity_poly.type
_entity_poly.pdbx_seq_one_letter_code
_entity_poly.pdbx_strand_id
1 'polypeptide(L)'
;VQLKFLKLLLQLPQHVPNSYVRLEAECPQVKTKIFNKSIRFWLKLLSMENSSPLKICYRRLVKLLDGSDIPYNWVAFMREMLYSIGAQDIWDAQSADLVSNNLKNLILKFYNKCLSSDIN
;
A
#
# COMPACT_ATOMS: atom_id res chain seq x y z
N VAL A 1 -1.14 15.99 -9.57
CA VAL A 1 -1.40 16.43 -10.96
C VAL A 1 -2.85 16.14 -11.38
N GLN A 2 -3.31 14.89 -11.35
CA GLN A 2 -4.68 14.50 -11.76
C GLN A 2 -5.82 15.32 -11.11
N LEU A 3 -5.78 15.57 -9.80
CA LEU A 3 -6.87 16.31 -9.12
C LEU A 3 -6.93 17.80 -9.49
N LYS A 4 -5.79 18.42 -9.81
CA LYS A 4 -5.78 19.82 -10.28
C LYS A 4 -6.44 19.94 -11.65
N PHE A 5 -6.17 18.97 -12.52
CA PHE A 5 -6.81 18.87 -13.82
C PHE A 5 -8.32 18.65 -13.69
N LEU A 6 -8.76 17.72 -12.83
CA LEU A 6 -10.19 17.47 -12.59
C LEU A 6 -10.91 18.70 -12.02
N LYS A 7 -10.30 19.43 -11.08
CA LYS A 7 -10.85 20.70 -10.59
C LYS A 7 -11.04 21.72 -11.71
N LEU A 8 -10.06 21.85 -12.60
CA LEU A 8 -10.15 22.75 -13.74
C LEU A 8 -11.23 22.32 -14.74
N LEU A 9 -11.31 21.02 -15.06
CA LEU A 9 -12.32 20.46 -15.95
C LEU A 9 -13.74 20.68 -15.43
N LEU A 10 -13.94 20.49 -14.12
CA LEU A 10 -15.21 20.66 -13.43
C LEU A 10 -15.49 22.11 -12.99
N GLN A 11 -14.61 23.05 -13.36
CA GLN A 11 -14.69 24.47 -12.97
C GLN A 11 -14.80 24.69 -11.45
N LEU A 12 -14.22 23.79 -10.67
CA LEU A 12 -14.22 23.84 -9.21
C LEU A 12 -13.16 24.83 -8.71
N PRO A 13 -13.46 25.63 -7.67
CA PRO A 13 -12.47 26.44 -7.00
C PRO A 13 -11.30 25.61 -6.45
N GLN A 14 -10.10 26.20 -6.39
CA GLN A 14 -8.90 25.50 -5.91
C GLN A 14 -9.04 25.01 -4.45
N HIS A 15 -9.83 25.72 -3.63
CA HIS A 15 -10.08 25.40 -2.22
C HIS A 15 -11.02 24.22 -2.00
N VAL A 16 -11.71 23.71 -3.03
CA VAL A 16 -12.56 22.52 -2.88
C VAL A 16 -11.70 21.35 -2.37
N PRO A 17 -12.09 20.67 -1.29
CA PRO A 17 -11.36 19.52 -0.78
C PRO A 17 -11.09 18.47 -1.86
N ASN A 18 -9.87 17.96 -1.89
CA ASN A 18 -9.44 16.94 -2.86
C ASN A 18 -10.21 15.62 -2.68
N SER A 19 -10.74 15.35 -1.50
CA SER A 19 -11.59 14.18 -1.21
C SER A 19 -12.89 14.22 -2.01
N TYR A 20 -13.60 15.35 -2.04
CA TYR A 20 -14.83 15.49 -2.83
C TYR A 20 -14.60 15.28 -4.33
N VAL A 21 -13.51 15.84 -4.87
CA VAL A 21 -13.14 15.64 -6.28
C VAL A 21 -12.84 14.17 -6.58
N ARG A 22 -12.24 13.44 -5.62
CA ARG A 22 -11.99 12.00 -5.77
C ARG A 22 -13.26 11.19 -5.75
N LEU A 23 -14.20 11.50 -4.85
CA LEU A 23 -15.48 10.81 -4.76
C LEU A 23 -16.31 11.00 -6.02
N GLU A 24 -16.44 12.25 -6.49
CA GLU A 24 -17.23 12.58 -7.68
C GLU A 24 -16.66 11.97 -8.97
N ALA A 25 -15.33 11.99 -9.12
CA ALA A 25 -14.68 11.50 -10.33
C ALA A 25 -14.27 10.02 -10.25
N GLU A 26 -14.74 9.28 -9.23
CA GLU A 26 -14.34 7.90 -8.90
C GLU A 26 -12.82 7.67 -8.97
N CYS A 27 -12.06 8.68 -8.53
CA CYS A 27 -10.60 8.70 -8.66
C CYS A 27 -9.94 8.21 -7.37
N PRO A 28 -9.43 6.97 -7.32
CA PRO A 28 -8.82 6.45 -6.09
C PRO A 28 -7.55 7.21 -5.70
N GLN A 29 -7.30 7.28 -4.39
CA GLN A 29 -6.05 7.81 -3.86
C GLN A 29 -4.83 7.06 -4.43
N VAL A 30 -3.74 7.78 -4.69
CA VAL A 30 -2.48 7.19 -5.22
C VAL A 30 -1.95 6.07 -4.31
N LYS A 31 -2.21 6.15 -3.00
CA LYS A 31 -1.84 5.12 -2.03
C LYS A 31 -2.36 3.73 -2.41
N THR A 32 -3.56 3.61 -2.98
CA THR A 32 -4.12 2.30 -3.39
C THR A 32 -3.31 1.66 -4.51
N LYS A 33 -2.86 2.48 -5.48
CA LYS A 33 -1.99 2.04 -6.59
C LYS A 33 -0.62 1.62 -6.08
N ILE A 34 -0.06 2.38 -5.13
CA ILE A 34 1.22 2.05 -4.49
C ILE A 34 1.09 0.71 -3.76
N PHE A 35 0.10 0.57 -2.89
CA PHE A 35 -0.13 -0.65 -2.12
C PHE A 35 -0.28 -1.88 -3.02
N ASN A 36 -1.09 -1.79 -4.08
CA ASN A 36 -1.28 -2.88 -5.05
C ASN A 36 0.04 -3.31 -5.72
N LYS A 37 0.90 -2.36 -6.09
CA LYS A 37 2.22 -2.68 -6.66
C LYS A 37 3.16 -3.28 -5.59
N SER A 38 3.19 -2.68 -4.40
CA SER A 38 4.04 -3.11 -3.29
C SER A 38 3.70 -4.53 -2.83
N ILE A 39 2.42 -4.87 -2.66
CA ILE A 39 2.02 -6.19 -2.18
C ILE A 39 2.29 -7.29 -3.23
N ARG A 40 2.14 -6.98 -4.52
CA ARG A 40 2.50 -7.91 -5.61
C ARG A 40 4.01 -8.13 -5.72
N PHE A 41 4.78 -7.07 -5.56
CA PHE A 41 6.24 -7.18 -5.50
C PHE A 41 6.68 -7.98 -4.27
N TRP A 42 6.05 -7.74 -3.12
CA TRP A 42 6.30 -8.52 -1.91
C TRP A 42 5.95 -9.99 -2.08
N LEU A 43 4.79 -10.32 -2.67
CA LEU A 43 4.44 -11.70 -3.01
C LEU A 43 5.52 -12.36 -3.87
N LYS A 44 5.99 -11.66 -4.91
CA LYS A 44 7.11 -12.15 -5.74
C LYS A 44 8.35 -12.40 -4.89
N LEU A 45 8.76 -11.46 -4.04
CA LEU A 45 9.88 -11.63 -3.11
C LEU A 45 9.70 -12.81 -2.16
N LEU A 46 8.47 -13.05 -1.67
CA LEU A 46 8.19 -14.17 -0.79
C LEU A 46 8.41 -15.51 -1.51
N SER A 47 8.04 -15.60 -2.79
CA SER A 47 8.23 -16.79 -3.63
C SER A 47 9.66 -16.97 -4.19
N MET A 48 10.57 -16.01 -4.03
CA MET A 48 11.95 -16.14 -4.53
C MET A 48 12.79 -17.10 -3.69
N GLU A 49 13.76 -17.74 -4.35
CA GLU A 49 14.76 -18.60 -3.70
C GLU A 49 15.54 -17.83 -2.63
N ASN A 50 15.91 -18.54 -1.56
CA ASN A 50 16.64 -17.98 -0.42
C ASN A 50 18.03 -17.42 -0.78
N SER A 51 18.65 -17.94 -1.84
CA SER A 51 19.93 -17.50 -2.39
C SER A 51 19.83 -16.21 -3.20
N SER A 52 18.62 -15.79 -3.58
CA SER A 52 18.43 -14.60 -4.40
C SER A 52 18.89 -13.33 -3.67
N PRO A 53 19.72 -12.47 -4.28
CA PRO A 53 20.17 -11.22 -3.67
C PRO A 53 19.01 -10.35 -3.16
N LEU A 54 17.91 -10.28 -3.91
CA LEU A 54 16.72 -9.50 -3.50
C LEU A 54 16.05 -10.07 -2.25
N LYS A 55 15.98 -11.40 -2.12
CA LYS A 55 15.45 -12.08 -0.94
C LYS A 55 16.33 -11.82 0.28
N ILE A 56 17.64 -11.84 0.10
CA ILE A 56 18.63 -11.57 1.15
C ILE A 56 18.49 -10.12 1.63
N CYS A 57 18.44 -9.14 0.71
CA CYS A 57 18.22 -7.74 1.04
C CYS A 57 16.90 -7.53 1.79
N TYR A 58 15.81 -8.14 1.31
CA TYR A 58 14.51 -8.09 1.97
C TYR A 58 14.57 -8.60 3.42
N ARG A 59 15.14 -9.79 3.64
CA ARG A 59 15.31 -10.36 4.99
C ARG A 59 16.14 -9.47 5.90
N ARG A 60 17.19 -8.84 5.36
CA ARG A 60 17.99 -7.88 6.11
C ARG A 60 17.17 -6.67 6.53
N LEU A 61 16.37 -6.11 5.63
CA LEU A 61 15.47 -4.99 5.92
C LEU A 61 14.41 -5.35 6.97
N VAL A 62 13.86 -6.58 6.94
CA VAL A 62 12.92 -7.08 7.96
C VAL A 62 13.61 -7.15 9.33
N LYS A 63 14.82 -7.71 9.42
CA LYS A 63 15.56 -7.79 10.69
C LYS A 63 15.92 -6.42 11.29
N LEU A 64 15.98 -5.38 10.46
CA LEU A 64 16.34 -4.04 10.87
C LEU A 64 15.13 -3.19 11.32
N LEU A 65 13.91 -3.74 11.25
CA LEU A 65 12.69 -3.04 11.67
C LEU A 65 12.67 -2.70 13.17
N ASP A 66 13.25 -3.56 14.02
CA ASP A 66 13.04 -3.50 15.47
C ASP A 66 14.24 -2.92 16.25
N GLY A 67 15.22 -2.33 15.57
CA GLY A 67 16.45 -1.89 16.25
C GLY A 67 17.27 -0.79 15.57
N SER A 68 16.81 -0.25 14.45
CA SER A 68 17.54 0.80 13.74
C SER A 68 16.59 1.71 13.00
N ASP A 69 16.68 3.03 13.24
CA ASP A 69 15.97 4.04 12.46
C ASP A 69 16.64 4.14 11.08
N ILE A 70 16.26 3.22 10.19
CA ILE A 70 16.75 3.21 8.82
C ILE A 70 15.83 4.12 8.01
N PRO A 71 16.35 5.25 7.51
CA PRO A 71 15.55 6.13 6.71
C PRO A 71 15.10 5.40 5.43
N TYR A 72 13.85 5.61 5.04
CA TYR A 72 13.26 5.07 3.80
C TYR A 72 13.16 3.53 3.72
N ASN A 73 13.06 2.83 4.84
CA ASN A 73 12.81 1.39 4.83
C ASN A 73 11.40 1.06 4.27
N TRP A 74 11.32 0.76 2.97
CA TRP A 74 10.06 0.41 2.30
C TRP A 74 9.34 -0.79 2.94
N VAL A 75 10.08 -1.69 3.59
CA VAL A 75 9.53 -2.85 4.30
C VAL A 75 8.72 -2.39 5.52
N ALA A 76 9.18 -1.36 6.23
CA ALA A 76 8.42 -0.75 7.32
C ALA A 76 7.12 -0.14 6.82
N PHE A 77 7.19 0.65 5.74
CA PHE A 77 5.99 1.23 5.12
C PHE A 77 4.98 0.16 4.67
N MET A 78 5.47 -0.96 4.15
CA MET A 78 4.62 -2.09 3.80
C MET A 78 3.92 -2.66 5.04
N ARG A 79 4.67 -2.99 6.10
CA ARG A 79 4.12 -3.49 7.37
C ARG A 79 3.04 -2.57 7.89
N GLU A 80 3.32 -1.26 7.95
CA GLU A 80 2.35 -0.27 8.41
C GLU A 80 1.10 -0.27 7.53
N MET A 81 1.21 -0.36 6.20
CA MET A 81 0.03 -0.44 5.33
C MET A 81 -0.85 -1.66 5.66
N LEU A 82 -0.25 -2.84 5.88
CA LEU A 82 -0.98 -4.06 6.27
C LEU A 82 -1.61 -3.95 7.66
N TYR A 83 -0.86 -3.45 8.64
CA TYR A 83 -1.35 -3.28 10.02
C TYR A 83 -2.55 -2.36 10.05
N SER A 84 -2.49 -1.32 9.23
CA SER A 84 -3.52 -0.30 9.14
C SER A 84 -4.85 -0.82 8.56
N ILE A 85 -4.87 -2.02 7.96
CA ILE A 85 -6.08 -2.71 7.46
C ILE A 85 -6.39 -3.99 8.27
N GLY A 86 -5.76 -4.17 9.44
CA GLY A 86 -5.97 -5.33 10.30
C GLY A 86 -5.40 -6.63 9.73
N ALA A 87 -4.30 -6.57 8.97
CA ALA A 87 -3.65 -7.71 8.33
C ALA A 87 -2.27 -8.01 8.93
N GLN A 88 -2.14 -7.87 10.26
CA GLN A 88 -0.92 -8.16 11.02
C GLN A 88 -0.52 -9.64 10.88
N ASP A 89 -1.49 -10.54 10.98
CA ASP A 89 -1.34 -11.99 10.82
C ASP A 89 -0.70 -12.36 9.47
N ILE A 90 -1.11 -11.69 8.39
CA ILE A 90 -0.55 -11.89 7.05
C ILE A 90 0.92 -11.48 7.01
N TRP A 91 1.24 -10.36 7.66
CA TRP A 91 2.60 -9.86 7.75
C TRP A 91 3.49 -10.83 8.55
N ASP A 92 3.05 -11.24 9.73
CA ASP A 92 3.82 -12.09 10.64
C ASP A 92 4.08 -13.48 10.07
N ALA A 93 3.13 -14.01 9.28
CA ALA A 93 3.26 -15.32 8.65
C ALA A 93 4.38 -15.40 7.59
N GLN A 94 4.77 -14.26 6.98
CA GLN A 94 5.83 -14.20 5.96
C GLN A 94 5.70 -15.26 4.84
N SER A 95 4.47 -15.64 4.50
CA SER A 95 4.14 -16.79 3.64
C SER A 95 3.58 -16.34 2.30
N ALA A 96 4.22 -16.78 1.20
CA ALA A 96 3.77 -16.47 -0.16
C ALA A 96 2.35 -17.01 -0.43
N ASP A 97 2.05 -18.22 0.02
CA ASP A 97 0.76 -18.87 -0.22
C ASP A 97 -0.38 -18.11 0.48
N LEU A 98 -0.13 -17.70 1.72
CA LEU A 98 -1.10 -16.97 2.52
C LEU A 98 -1.41 -15.61 1.88
N VAL A 99 -0.38 -14.89 1.43
CA VAL A 99 -0.51 -13.62 0.72
C VAL A 99 -1.23 -13.80 -0.62
N SER A 100 -0.90 -14.84 -1.37
CA SER A 100 -1.53 -15.15 -2.67
C SER A 100 -3.04 -15.39 -2.50
N ASN A 101 -3.42 -16.23 -1.53
CA ASN A 101 -4.81 -16.57 -1.24
C ASN A 101 -5.63 -15.36 -0.79
N ASN A 102 -5.00 -14.41 -0.09
CA ASN A 102 -5.67 -13.21 0.42
C ASN A 102 -5.49 -11.96 -0.45
N LEU A 103 -4.74 -12.03 -1.55
CA LEU A 103 -4.28 -10.86 -2.31
C LEU A 103 -5.43 -9.92 -2.72
N LYS A 104 -6.50 -10.48 -3.30
CA LYS A 104 -7.67 -9.70 -3.72
C LYS A 104 -8.35 -9.01 -2.54
N ASN A 105 -8.50 -9.72 -1.43
CA ASN A 105 -9.11 -9.21 -0.21
C ASN A 105 -8.27 -8.07 0.39
N LEU A 106 -6.95 -8.23 0.46
CA LEU A 106 -6.04 -7.20 0.97
C LEU A 106 -6.09 -5.91 0.15
N ILE A 107 -6.06 -6.04 -1.19
CA ILE A 107 -6.19 -4.88 -2.09
C ILE A 107 -7.54 -4.18 -1.86
N LEU A 108 -8.62 -4.94 -1.74
CA LEU A 108 -9.95 -4.38 -1.49
C LEU A 108 -10.06 -3.69 -0.12
N LYS A 109 -9.57 -4.33 0.95
CA LYS A 109 -9.53 -3.74 2.29
C LYS A 109 -8.78 -2.41 2.31
N PHE A 110 -7.62 -2.35 1.65
CA PHE A 110 -6.84 -1.12 1.57
C PHE A 110 -7.52 -0.05 0.72
N TYR A 111 -8.14 -0.44 -0.40
CA TYR A 111 -8.97 0.47 -1.20
C TYR A 111 -10.10 1.07 -0.37
N ASN A 112 -10.88 0.23 0.33
CA ASN A 112 -12.00 0.65 1.17
C ASN A 112 -11.55 1.57 2.29
N LYS A 113 -10.40 1.28 2.91
CA LYS A 113 -9.79 2.18 3.88
C LYS A 113 -9.52 3.57 3.28
N CYS A 114 -8.86 3.65 2.12
CA CYS A 114 -8.60 4.92 1.46
C CYS A 114 -9.88 5.66 1.08
N LEU A 115 -10.91 4.92 0.65
CA LEU A 115 -12.22 5.50 0.35
C LEU A 115 -12.89 6.05 1.61
N SER A 116 -12.89 5.31 2.71
CA SER A 116 -13.46 5.76 3.99
C SER A 116 -12.81 7.03 4.51
N SER A 117 -11.50 7.22 4.25
CA SER A 117 -10.80 8.44 4.65
C SER A 117 -11.11 9.65 3.76
N ASP A 118 -11.79 9.45 2.63
CA ASP A 118 -12.28 10.54 1.78
C ASP A 118 -13.72 10.95 2.17
N ILE A 119 -14.43 10.10 2.91
CA ILE A 119 -15.80 10.36 3.40
C ILE A 119 -15.77 11.07 4.77
N ASN A 120 -14.90 10.62 5.68
CA ASN A 120 -14.68 11.22 7.01
C ASN A 120 -13.84 12.50 6.92
#